data_AF-A0AA40CAV3-F1
#
_entry.id   AF-A0AA40CAV3-F1
#
_cell.length_a   1.000
_cell.length_b   1.000
_cell.length_c   1.000
_cell.angle_alpha   90.00
_cell.angle_beta   90.00
_cell.angle_gamma   90.00
#
_symmetry.space_group_name_H-M   'P 1'
#
loop_
_entity.id
_entity.type
_entity.pdbx_description
1 polymer ?
#
loop_
_entity_poly.entity_id
_entity_poly.type
_entity_poly.pdbx_seq_one_letter_code
_entity_poly.pdbx_strand_id
1 'polypeptide(L)'
;MIPSTSFNTQADFDTDWNYDYPWGTDHNGGARMNKSQVKLSDGTLTLTAKKVSGQKAASHGGQQIAIHYLSGTVHAKEHFNVARGGGYDFDAELRASTTKGTWPAFWLTGVNGWPPEIDMAEWKGSGKISFNTFNTSSQVRARDVAYPSAGDFHKFKCEVRDQNGKDVSVKFYMDGKIIETQYGKGFTGQPMYL
;
A
#
# COMPACT_ATOMS: atom_id res chain seq x y z
N MET A 1 4.97 11.16 12.55
CA MET A 1 4.17 11.53 11.36
C MET A 1 5.13 11.75 10.20
N ILE A 2 4.83 11.20 9.02
CA ILE A 2 5.64 11.40 7.80
C ILE A 2 5.44 12.84 7.27
N PRO A 3 6.50 13.64 7.09
CA PRO A 3 6.40 14.98 6.52
C PRO A 3 5.95 14.95 5.05
N SER A 4 5.15 15.94 4.63
CA SER A 4 4.82 16.13 3.21
C SER A 4 6.05 16.45 2.33
N THR A 5 7.17 16.82 2.96
CA THR A 5 8.46 17.06 2.33
C THR A 5 9.31 15.81 2.17
N SER A 6 8.84 14.63 2.60
CA SER A 6 9.64 13.39 2.59
C SER A 6 10.11 12.95 1.19
N PHE A 7 9.58 13.54 0.11
CA PHE A 7 10.03 13.32 -1.27
C PHE A 7 10.78 14.52 -1.88
N ASN A 8 11.11 15.57 -1.12
CA ASN A 8 11.81 16.74 -1.65
C ASN A 8 13.26 16.42 -2.06
N THR A 9 13.97 15.67 -1.24
CA THR A 9 15.35 15.25 -1.49
C THR A 9 15.56 13.79 -1.11
N GLN A 10 16.67 13.21 -1.59
CA GLN A 10 17.05 11.85 -1.19
C GLN A 10 17.29 11.74 0.32
N ALA A 11 17.80 12.79 0.98
CA ALA A 11 18.03 12.80 2.41
C ALA A 11 16.70 12.84 3.20
N ASP A 12 15.70 13.58 2.71
CA ASP A 12 14.36 13.57 3.30
C ASP A 12 13.72 12.17 3.14
N PHE A 13 13.83 11.57 1.95
CA PHE A 13 13.35 10.22 1.71
C PHE A 13 14.02 9.20 2.64
N ASP A 14 15.35 9.22 2.70
CA ASP A 14 16.14 8.31 3.52
C ASP A 14 15.90 8.53 5.02
N THR A 15 15.28 9.63 5.44
CA THR A 15 14.88 9.87 6.83
C THR A 15 13.67 9.04 7.20
N ASP A 16 12.63 9.06 6.36
CA ASP A 16 11.30 8.52 6.69
C ASP A 16 11.01 7.14 6.10
N TRP A 17 11.73 6.73 5.04
CA TRP A 17 11.39 5.55 4.25
C TRP A 17 12.52 4.52 4.21
N ASN A 18 12.14 3.26 4.18
CA ASN A 18 12.99 2.12 3.85
C ASN A 18 12.61 1.59 2.46
N TYR A 19 13.56 0.90 1.80
CA TYR A 19 13.29 0.16 0.58
C TYR A 19 12.73 -1.24 0.89
N ASP A 20 12.14 -1.86 -0.14
CA ASP A 20 11.56 -3.21 -0.11
C ASP A 20 10.35 -3.32 0.84
N TYR A 21 9.78 -4.52 0.97
CA TYR A 21 8.74 -4.77 1.98
C TYR A 21 9.39 -4.85 3.37
N PRO A 22 8.62 -4.64 4.46
CA PRO A 22 9.12 -4.85 5.83
C PRO A 22 9.70 -6.25 6.09
N TRP A 23 9.31 -7.25 5.31
CA TRP A 23 9.79 -8.65 5.38
C TRP A 23 10.75 -9.06 4.25
N GLY A 24 11.25 -8.11 3.45
CA GLY A 24 12.22 -8.36 2.39
C GLY A 24 11.68 -8.10 0.99
N THR A 25 12.16 -8.84 -0.01
CA THR A 25 12.03 -8.46 -1.42
C THR A 25 10.90 -9.15 -2.18
N ASP A 26 10.33 -10.22 -1.62
CA ASP A 26 9.33 -11.05 -2.31
C ASP A 26 7.99 -11.03 -1.57
N HIS A 27 6.90 -11.22 -2.31
CA HIS A 27 5.54 -11.35 -1.79
C HIS A 27 4.79 -12.45 -2.57
N ASN A 28 3.51 -12.22 -2.91
CA ASN A 28 2.61 -13.18 -3.55
C ASN A 28 2.53 -12.98 -5.08
N GLY A 29 3.35 -12.08 -5.64
CA GLY A 29 3.40 -11.74 -7.06
C GLY A 29 4.69 -12.20 -7.75
N GLY A 30 4.66 -12.22 -9.09
CA GLY A 30 5.81 -12.60 -9.94
C GLY A 30 6.91 -11.54 -10.08
N ALA A 31 6.98 -10.57 -9.16
CA ALA A 31 7.95 -9.49 -9.15
C ALA A 31 8.77 -9.52 -7.85
N ARG A 32 10.07 -9.30 -7.96
CA ARG A 32 10.99 -9.12 -6.83
C ARG A 32 11.33 -7.64 -6.66
N MET A 33 11.23 -7.14 -5.44
CA MET A 33 11.55 -5.75 -5.13
C MET A 33 13.05 -5.52 -5.18
N ASN A 34 13.45 -4.38 -5.70
CA ASN A 34 14.83 -3.99 -5.84
C ASN A 34 14.94 -2.46 -5.78
N LYS A 35 15.83 -1.97 -4.91
CA LYS A 35 16.14 -0.53 -4.77
C LYS A 35 16.39 0.19 -6.11
N SER A 36 17.00 -0.46 -7.10
CA SER A 36 17.25 0.15 -8.42
C SER A 36 15.99 0.49 -9.21
N GLN A 37 14.82 -0.06 -8.83
CA GLN A 37 13.52 0.25 -9.41
C GLN A 37 12.77 1.36 -8.68
N VAL A 38 13.40 1.96 -7.65
CA VAL A 38 12.87 3.09 -6.89
C VAL A 38 13.71 4.30 -7.22
N LYS A 39 13.10 5.33 -7.81
CA LYS A 39 13.79 6.57 -8.16
C LYS A 39 13.02 7.77 -7.63
N LEU A 40 13.71 8.65 -6.91
CA LEU A 40 13.20 9.96 -6.55
C LEU A 40 13.74 11.00 -7.54
N SER A 41 12.84 11.81 -8.12
CA SER A 41 13.18 12.94 -8.98
C SER A 41 12.08 13.99 -8.88
N ASP A 42 12.45 15.25 -8.76
CA ASP A 42 11.52 16.39 -8.86
C ASP A 42 10.29 16.25 -7.94
N GLY A 43 10.51 15.86 -6.69
CA GLY A 43 9.43 15.66 -5.70
C GLY A 43 8.59 14.40 -5.89
N THR A 44 8.89 13.55 -6.88
CA THR A 44 8.10 12.38 -7.25
C THR A 44 8.89 11.08 -7.05
N LEU A 45 8.35 10.19 -6.22
CA LEU A 45 8.83 8.82 -6.11
C LEU A 45 8.25 7.96 -7.24
N THR A 46 9.12 7.37 -8.05
CA THR A 46 8.73 6.48 -9.16
C THR A 46 9.16 5.05 -8.88
N LEU A 47 8.19 4.13 -8.91
CA LEU A 47 8.39 2.69 -8.80
C LEU A 47 8.23 2.06 -10.19
N THR A 48 9.26 1.43 -10.72
CA THR A 48 9.27 0.89 -12.10
C THR A 48 9.27 -0.63 -12.10
N ALA A 49 8.26 -1.25 -12.72
CA ALA A 49 8.29 -2.67 -13.01
C ALA A 49 9.03 -2.94 -14.34
N LYS A 50 10.03 -3.81 -14.33
CA LYS A 50 10.84 -4.18 -15.50
C LYS A 50 10.91 -5.69 -15.65
N LYS A 51 10.62 -6.19 -16.84
CA LYS A 51 10.78 -7.62 -17.16
C LYS A 51 12.26 -8.02 -17.12
N VAL A 52 12.54 -9.16 -16.49
CA VAL A 52 13.88 -9.74 -16.37
C VAL A 52 13.84 -11.26 -16.56
N SER A 53 15.00 -11.87 -16.72
CA SER A 53 15.20 -13.32 -16.76
C SER A 53 16.22 -13.75 -15.72
N GLY A 54 16.27 -15.06 -15.43
CA GLY A 54 17.29 -15.65 -14.55
C GLY A 54 17.13 -15.39 -13.06
N GLN A 55 15.98 -14.84 -12.61
CA GLN A 55 15.72 -14.67 -11.18
C GLN A 55 15.41 -16.02 -10.52
N LYS A 56 15.94 -16.22 -9.32
CA LYS A 56 15.52 -17.34 -8.46
C LYS A 56 14.04 -17.19 -8.12
N ALA A 57 13.32 -18.31 -8.09
CA ALA A 57 11.93 -18.33 -7.63
C ALA A 57 11.83 -17.80 -6.18
N ALA A 58 10.70 -17.17 -5.89
CA ALA A 58 10.32 -16.80 -4.53
C ALA A 58 9.50 -17.92 -3.90
N SER A 59 9.33 -17.87 -2.57
CA SER A 59 8.38 -18.74 -1.88
C SER A 59 7.40 -17.91 -1.06
N HIS A 60 6.11 -18.21 -1.21
CA HIS A 60 5.05 -17.57 -0.46
C HIS A 60 3.88 -18.55 -0.29
N GLY A 61 3.29 -18.62 0.91
CA GLY A 61 2.15 -19.52 1.18
C GLY A 61 2.44 -21.01 0.91
N GLY A 62 3.70 -21.45 1.03
CA GLY A 62 4.12 -22.83 0.72
C GLY A 62 4.25 -23.14 -0.78
N GLN A 63 4.10 -22.15 -1.65
CA GLN A 63 4.24 -22.29 -3.10
C GLN A 63 5.53 -21.64 -3.61
N GLN A 64 6.04 -22.14 -4.73
CA GLN A 64 7.14 -21.52 -5.49
C GLN A 64 6.54 -20.57 -6.55
N ILE A 65 7.02 -19.34 -6.58
CA ILE A 65 6.55 -18.31 -7.50
C ILE A 65 7.71 -17.96 -8.44
N ALA A 66 7.48 -18.13 -9.74
CA ALA A 66 8.46 -17.72 -10.75
C ALA A 66 8.56 -16.19 -10.80
N ILE A 67 9.78 -15.67 -10.70
CA ILE A 67 10.06 -14.23 -10.78
C ILE A 67 10.46 -13.86 -12.20
N HIS A 68 9.66 -13.01 -12.83
CA HIS A 68 9.86 -12.54 -14.19
C HIS A 68 10.04 -11.02 -14.28
N TYR A 69 9.93 -10.33 -13.15
CA TYR A 69 10.00 -8.88 -13.06
C TYR A 69 10.82 -8.45 -11.85
N LEU A 70 11.53 -7.33 -11.99
CA LEU A 70 11.94 -6.51 -10.87
C LEU A 70 10.96 -5.35 -10.74
N SER A 71 10.66 -4.93 -9.51
CA SER A 71 9.85 -3.74 -9.23
C SER A 71 10.40 -3.01 -8.01
N GLY A 72 9.79 -1.89 -7.64
CA GLY A 72 10.10 -1.14 -6.43
C GLY A 72 8.96 -1.20 -5.42
N THR A 73 9.32 -1.26 -4.13
CA THR A 73 8.47 -0.99 -2.98
C THR A 73 9.28 -0.17 -1.98
N VAL A 74 8.58 0.67 -1.22
CA VAL A 74 9.12 1.37 -0.04
C VAL A 74 8.13 1.20 1.10
N HIS A 75 8.60 1.27 2.34
CA HIS A 75 7.74 1.29 3.52
C HIS A 75 8.20 2.36 4.50
N ALA A 76 7.28 2.92 5.27
CA ALA A 76 7.61 3.91 6.28
C ALA A 76 8.42 3.27 7.42
N LYS A 77 9.37 4.02 7.98
CA LYS A 77 10.10 3.61 9.19
C LYS A 77 9.25 3.74 10.45
N GLU A 78 8.28 4.65 10.44
CA GLU A 78 7.32 4.81 11.52
C GLU A 78 6.21 3.77 11.39
N HIS A 79 5.67 3.35 12.54
CA HIS A 79 4.48 2.50 12.60
C HIS A 79 3.26 3.34 13.01
N PHE A 80 2.11 2.96 12.50
CA PHE A 80 0.85 3.64 12.76
C PHE A 80 -0.08 2.74 13.58
N ASN A 81 -0.34 3.13 14.83
CA ASN A 81 -1.27 2.45 15.73
C ASN A 81 -2.38 3.41 16.17
N VAL A 82 -3.62 3.12 15.78
CA VAL A 82 -4.78 3.96 16.12
C VAL A 82 -5.06 3.82 17.62
N ALA A 83 -4.77 4.86 18.40
CA ALA A 83 -5.10 4.89 19.81
C ALA A 83 -6.61 5.07 20.03
N ARG A 84 -7.11 4.70 21.22
CA ARG A 84 -8.50 4.92 21.62
C ARG A 84 -8.85 6.41 21.52
N GLY A 85 -9.95 6.74 20.85
CA GLY A 85 -10.39 8.10 20.55
C GLY A 85 -9.55 8.86 19.51
N GLY A 86 -8.53 8.22 18.93
CA GLY A 86 -7.61 8.83 17.97
C GLY A 86 -7.78 8.31 16.54
N GLY A 87 -6.78 8.60 15.70
CA GLY A 87 -6.68 8.09 14.34
C GLY A 87 -5.73 8.87 13.45
N TYR A 88 -5.64 8.47 12.18
CA TYR A 88 -4.72 9.01 11.19
C TYR A 88 -5.44 9.30 9.87
N ASP A 89 -4.94 10.33 9.18
CA ASP A 89 -5.23 10.55 7.78
C ASP A 89 -4.01 10.13 6.96
N PHE A 90 -4.23 9.21 6.03
CA PHE A 90 -3.23 8.80 5.05
C PHE A 90 -3.61 9.43 3.71
N ASP A 91 -2.86 10.45 3.32
CA ASP A 91 -3.07 11.20 2.10
C ASP A 91 -1.92 10.95 1.11
N ALA A 92 -2.25 10.65 -0.15
CA ALA A 92 -1.28 10.44 -1.21
C ALA A 92 -1.81 10.92 -2.57
N GLU A 93 -0.91 11.41 -3.42
CA GLU A 93 -1.21 11.71 -4.82
C GLU A 93 -0.47 10.67 -5.69
N LEU A 94 -1.24 9.82 -6.37
CA LEU A 94 -0.72 8.60 -7.00
C LEU A 94 -1.21 8.50 -8.45
N ARG A 95 -0.28 8.10 -9.32
CA ARG A 95 -0.54 7.72 -10.71
C ARG A 95 -0.04 6.31 -10.92
N ALA A 96 -0.92 5.40 -11.35
CA ALA A 96 -0.58 4.00 -11.51
C ALA A 96 -1.22 3.35 -12.73
N SER A 97 -0.56 2.33 -13.27
CA SER A 97 -1.05 1.57 -14.41
C SER A 97 -2.07 0.51 -14.00
N THR A 98 -3.11 0.36 -14.82
CA THR A 98 -4.07 -0.75 -14.80
C THR A 98 -3.86 -1.72 -15.97
N THR A 99 -2.67 -1.73 -16.58
CA THR A 99 -2.31 -2.71 -17.60
C THR A 99 -2.40 -4.13 -17.03
N LYS A 100 -2.91 -5.08 -17.82
CA LYS A 100 -3.01 -6.48 -17.40
C LYS A 100 -1.66 -7.00 -16.86
N GLY A 101 -1.68 -7.50 -15.62
CA GLY A 101 -0.51 -8.06 -14.94
C GLY A 101 0.22 -7.08 -14.01
N THR A 102 -0.13 -5.79 -14.00
CA THR A 102 0.34 -4.85 -12.98
C THR A 102 -0.55 -4.91 -11.74
N TRP A 103 0.06 -4.73 -10.57
CA TRP A 103 -0.65 -4.61 -9.30
C TRP A 103 0.03 -3.58 -8.36
N PRO A 104 0.03 -2.28 -8.72
CA PRO A 104 0.38 -1.22 -7.78
C PRO A 104 -0.55 -1.24 -6.55
N ALA A 105 -0.02 -0.86 -5.38
CA ALA A 105 -0.78 -0.80 -4.13
C ALA A 105 -0.28 0.34 -3.21
N PHE A 106 -1.20 0.88 -2.42
CA PHE A 106 -0.96 1.78 -1.29
C PHE A 106 -1.82 1.29 -0.12
N TRP A 107 -1.20 0.87 0.98
CA TRP A 107 -1.86 0.00 1.95
C TRP A 107 -1.18 0.03 3.32
N LEU A 108 -1.86 -0.47 4.33
CA LEU A 108 -1.35 -0.69 5.68
C LEU A 108 -1.37 -2.17 6.01
N THR A 109 -0.38 -2.65 6.77
CA THR A 109 -0.33 -4.06 7.20
C THR A 109 0.28 -4.23 8.58
N GLY A 110 -0.19 -5.23 9.32
CA GLY A 110 0.18 -5.46 10.72
C GLY A 110 1.67 -5.74 10.94
N VAL A 111 2.25 -5.10 11.95
CA VAL A 111 3.64 -5.36 12.38
C VAL A 111 3.75 -6.68 13.13
N ASN A 112 2.77 -6.99 13.98
CA ASN A 112 2.78 -8.14 14.88
C ASN A 112 1.95 -9.32 14.36
N GLY A 113 2.01 -9.54 13.05
CA GLY A 113 1.23 -10.55 12.35
C GLY A 113 0.09 -9.97 11.54
N TRP A 114 -0.43 -10.83 10.66
CA TRP A 114 -1.48 -10.49 9.73
C TRP A 114 -2.77 -11.27 10.05
N PRO A 115 -3.96 -10.63 10.02
CA PRO A 115 -4.20 -9.17 9.92
C PRO A 115 -3.77 -8.40 11.19
N PRO A 116 -3.79 -7.04 11.20
CA PRO A 116 -4.59 -6.11 10.37
C PRO A 116 -4.06 -5.85 8.96
N GLU A 117 -4.96 -5.50 8.03
CA GLU A 117 -4.61 -4.94 6.71
C GLU A 117 -5.71 -4.00 6.17
N ILE A 118 -5.29 -2.84 5.64
CA ILE A 118 -6.14 -1.83 5.01
C ILE A 118 -5.53 -1.45 3.67
N ASP A 119 -6.19 -1.83 2.58
CA ASP A 119 -5.79 -1.44 1.24
C ASP A 119 -6.48 -0.13 0.86
N MET A 120 -5.70 0.96 0.90
CA MET A 120 -6.19 2.29 0.59
C MET A 120 -6.35 2.51 -0.91
N ALA A 121 -5.57 1.82 -1.72
CA ALA A 121 -5.73 1.76 -3.16
C ALA A 121 -4.97 0.55 -3.74
N GLU A 122 -5.67 -0.31 -4.48
CA GLU A 122 -5.04 -1.37 -5.27
C GLU A 122 -5.48 -1.31 -6.72
N TRP A 123 -4.54 -1.07 -7.63
CA TRP A 123 -4.82 -1.01 -9.05
C TRP A 123 -4.86 -2.42 -9.64
N LYS A 124 -5.94 -2.71 -10.35
CA LYS A 124 -6.17 -4.01 -10.97
C LYS A 124 -5.97 -3.90 -12.48
N GLY A 125 -5.34 -4.91 -13.06
CA GLY A 125 -5.12 -5.06 -14.51
C GLY A 125 -6.38 -5.13 -15.39
N SER A 126 -7.56 -4.90 -14.79
CA SER A 126 -8.89 -4.86 -15.42
C SER A 126 -9.42 -3.43 -15.62
N GLY A 127 -8.63 -2.40 -15.31
CA GLY A 127 -9.06 -1.00 -15.35
C GLY A 127 -9.77 -0.52 -14.07
N LYS A 128 -9.75 -1.34 -13.02
CA LYS A 128 -10.36 -1.01 -11.73
C LYS A 128 -9.32 -0.64 -10.68
N ILE A 129 -9.80 0.00 -9.62
CA ILE A 129 -9.09 0.20 -8.37
C ILE A 129 -9.95 -0.36 -7.22
N SER A 130 -9.31 -1.03 -6.28
CA SER A 130 -9.95 -1.65 -5.12
C SER A 130 -9.58 -0.94 -3.82
N PHE A 131 -10.52 -0.92 -2.88
CA PHE A 131 -10.37 -0.38 -1.53
C PHE A 131 -10.84 -1.44 -0.54
N ASN A 132 -9.96 -1.91 0.34
CA ASN A 132 -10.25 -3.09 1.15
C ASN A 132 -9.88 -2.92 2.62
N THR A 133 -10.55 -3.70 3.45
CA THR A 133 -10.19 -3.94 4.85
C THR A 133 -10.31 -5.42 5.15
N PHE A 134 -9.19 -6.05 5.51
CA PHE A 134 -9.10 -7.49 5.76
C PHE A 134 -9.14 -7.78 7.27
N ASN A 135 -10.24 -8.39 7.72
CA ASN A 135 -10.34 -8.90 9.09
C ASN A 135 -9.78 -10.32 9.22
N THR A 136 -9.79 -11.09 8.13
CA THR A 136 -9.09 -12.36 7.90
C THR A 136 -8.92 -12.58 6.40
N SER A 137 -8.30 -13.68 5.97
CA SER A 137 -8.23 -14.10 4.56
C SER A 137 -9.59 -14.41 3.92
N SER A 138 -10.63 -14.65 4.70
CA SER A 138 -11.98 -14.92 4.22
C SER A 138 -13.00 -13.85 4.63
N GLN A 139 -12.63 -12.95 5.54
CA GLN A 139 -13.46 -11.85 6.00
C GLN A 139 -12.84 -10.54 5.51
N VAL A 140 -13.08 -10.24 4.25
CA VAL A 140 -12.67 -8.99 3.60
C VAL A 140 -13.90 -8.19 3.20
N ARG A 141 -13.88 -6.88 3.46
CA ARG A 141 -14.74 -5.95 2.75
C ARG A 141 -13.92 -5.37 1.61
N ALA A 142 -14.36 -5.59 0.38
CA ALA A 142 -13.69 -5.10 -0.82
C ALA A 142 -14.64 -4.22 -1.62
N ARG A 143 -14.12 -3.13 -2.17
CA ARG A 143 -14.88 -2.21 -3.02
C ARG A 143 -14.09 -1.87 -4.26
N ASP A 144 -14.50 -2.48 -5.37
CA ASP A 144 -13.99 -2.13 -6.69
C ASP A 144 -14.77 -0.97 -7.30
N VAL A 145 -14.06 0.00 -7.85
CA VAL A 145 -14.61 1.05 -8.71
C VAL A 145 -13.77 1.18 -9.98
N ALA A 146 -14.31 1.84 -11.01
CA ALA A 146 -13.52 2.17 -12.19
C ALA A 146 -12.40 3.14 -11.79
N TYR A 147 -11.16 2.86 -12.21
CA TYR A 147 -10.06 3.80 -12.01
C TYR A 147 -10.09 4.84 -13.13
N PRO A 148 -10.25 6.13 -12.84
CA PRO A 148 -10.14 7.18 -13.85
C PRO A 148 -8.74 7.24 -14.46
N SER A 149 -8.66 7.79 -15.68
CA SER A 149 -7.46 8.07 -16.48
C SER A 149 -6.13 7.62 -15.88
N ALA A 150 -5.65 6.41 -16.23
CA ALA A 150 -4.42 5.86 -15.66
C ALA A 150 -3.11 6.65 -15.96
N GLY A 151 -3.19 7.69 -16.80
CA GLY A 151 -2.09 8.62 -17.08
C GLY A 151 -2.01 9.81 -16.14
N ASP A 152 -3.03 10.05 -15.32
CA ASP A 152 -3.17 11.23 -14.47
C ASP A 152 -2.88 10.89 -13.00
N PHE A 153 -2.47 11.90 -12.25
CA PHE A 153 -2.39 11.80 -10.80
C PHE A 153 -3.79 11.94 -10.20
N HIS A 154 -4.08 11.09 -9.22
CA HIS A 154 -5.32 11.08 -8.47
C HIS A 154 -5.02 11.22 -6.97
N LYS A 155 -5.91 11.89 -6.24
CA LYS A 155 -5.76 12.10 -4.79
C LYS A 155 -6.46 10.98 -4.04
N PHE A 156 -5.73 10.29 -3.18
CA PHE A 156 -6.24 9.25 -2.30
C PHE A 156 -6.15 9.73 -0.87
N LYS A 157 -7.24 9.55 -0.12
CA LYS A 157 -7.26 9.77 1.32
C LYS A 157 -7.90 8.58 2.01
N CYS A 158 -7.31 8.13 3.09
CA CYS A 158 -7.92 7.16 4.00
C CYS A 158 -7.96 7.74 5.42
N GLU A 159 -9.17 7.93 5.95
CA GLU A 159 -9.36 8.29 7.36
C GLU A 159 -9.52 7.00 8.16
N VAL A 160 -8.54 6.70 9.01
CA VAL A 160 -8.62 5.59 9.96
C VAL A 160 -8.88 6.18 11.34
N ARG A 161 -9.96 5.78 12.00
CA ARG A 161 -10.38 6.32 13.30
C ARG A 161 -10.77 5.21 14.25
N ASP A 162 -10.50 5.38 15.54
CA ASP A 162 -11.07 4.52 16.57
C ASP A 162 -12.61 4.58 16.51
N GLN A 163 -13.26 3.42 16.46
CA GLN A 163 -14.72 3.33 16.37
C GLN A 163 -15.38 3.14 17.73
N ASN A 164 -14.77 2.32 18.59
CA ASN A 164 -15.36 1.90 19.87
C ASN A 164 -14.30 1.53 20.92
N GLY A 165 -13.04 1.90 20.70
CA GLY A 165 -11.89 1.53 21.53
C GLY A 165 -11.37 0.12 21.30
N LYS A 166 -11.82 -0.57 20.24
CA LYS A 166 -11.42 -1.92 19.87
C LYS A 166 -11.27 -2.07 18.35
N ASP A 167 -12.26 -1.59 17.61
CA ASP A 167 -12.32 -1.62 16.16
C ASP A 167 -12.01 -0.23 15.59
N VAL A 168 -11.59 -0.18 14.33
CA VAL A 168 -11.40 1.08 13.59
C VAL A 168 -12.44 1.23 12.50
N SER A 169 -12.90 2.46 12.27
CA SER A 169 -13.56 2.84 11.01
C SER A 169 -12.51 3.27 10.00
N VAL A 170 -12.73 2.90 8.75
CA VAL A 170 -11.82 3.14 7.63
C VAL A 170 -12.60 3.77 6.50
N LYS A 171 -12.42 5.07 6.27
CA LYS A 171 -13.16 5.79 5.24
C LYS A 171 -12.24 6.17 4.08
N PHE A 172 -12.55 5.63 2.92
CA PHE A 172 -11.76 5.79 1.71
C PHE A 172 -12.30 6.92 0.83
N TYR A 173 -11.38 7.67 0.25
CA TYR A 173 -11.64 8.75 -0.68
C TYR A 173 -10.77 8.62 -1.92
N MET A 174 -11.34 9.00 -3.07
CA MET A 174 -10.61 9.23 -4.32
C MET A 174 -11.10 10.56 -4.91
N ASP A 175 -10.16 11.45 -5.23
CA ASP A 175 -10.40 12.80 -5.75
C ASP A 175 -11.41 13.61 -4.90
N GLY A 176 -11.26 13.51 -3.59
CA GLY A 176 -12.10 14.21 -2.60
C GLY A 176 -13.51 13.63 -2.44
N LYS A 177 -13.87 12.57 -3.18
CA LYS A 177 -15.17 11.88 -3.05
C LYS A 177 -15.05 10.65 -2.18
N ILE A 178 -15.99 10.47 -1.26
CA ILE A 178 -16.10 9.25 -0.46
C ILE A 178 -16.41 8.07 -1.39
N ILE A 179 -15.60 7.02 -1.29
CA ILE A 179 -15.86 5.74 -1.95
C ILE A 179 -16.71 4.85 -1.04
N GLU A 180 -16.25 4.62 0.19
CA GLU A 180 -16.94 3.78 1.17
C GLU A 180 -16.35 3.98 2.59
N THR A 181 -17.13 3.64 3.62
CA THR A 181 -16.63 3.39 4.98
C THR A 181 -16.70 1.90 5.29
N GLN A 182 -15.55 1.33 5.67
CA GLN A 182 -15.38 -0.06 6.10
C GLN A 182 -14.89 -0.11 7.56
N TYR A 183 -14.72 -1.30 8.11
CA TYR A 183 -14.37 -1.49 9.52
C TYR A 183 -13.33 -2.59 9.72
N GLY A 184 -12.26 -2.26 10.44
CA GLY A 184 -11.21 -3.17 10.88
C GLY A 184 -11.47 -3.63 12.30
N LYS A 185 -11.78 -4.90 12.49
CA LYS A 185 -12.14 -5.54 13.75
C LYS A 185 -10.89 -5.80 14.59
N GLY A 186 -10.82 -5.23 15.78
CA GLY A 186 -9.69 -5.40 16.69
C GLY A 186 -8.43 -4.62 16.31
N PHE A 187 -8.53 -3.65 15.40
CA PHE A 187 -7.38 -2.90 14.89
C PHE A 187 -6.93 -1.78 15.83
N THR A 188 -7.76 -1.33 16.78
CA THR A 188 -7.37 -0.28 17.74
C THR A 188 -6.15 -0.76 18.54
N GLY A 189 -5.11 0.08 18.58
CA GLY A 189 -3.84 -0.20 19.25
C GLY A 189 -2.88 -1.11 18.48
N GLN A 190 -3.30 -1.73 17.36
CA GLN A 190 -2.41 -2.58 16.56
C GLN A 190 -1.46 -1.72 15.73
N PRO A 191 -0.14 -1.92 15.82
CA PRO A 191 0.83 -1.23 14.97
C PRO A 191 0.79 -1.77 13.54
N MET A 192 0.77 -0.86 12.57
CA MET A 192 0.80 -1.18 11.14
C MET A 192 1.98 -0.47 10.45
N TYR A 193 2.60 -1.16 9.51
CA TYR A 193 3.44 -0.57 8.47
C TYR A 193 2.56 0.16 7.45
N LEU A 194 3.14 1.20 6.84
CA LEU A 194 2.68 1.82 5.60
C LEU A 194 3.63 1.42 4.47
#